data_AF-A0A5Z0TUR5-F1
#
_entry.id   AF-A0A5Z0TUR5-F1
#
_cell.length_a   1.000
_cell.length_b   1.000
_cell.length_c   1.000
_cell.angle_alpha   90.00
_cell.angle_beta   90.00
_cell.angle_gamma   90.00
#
_symmetry.space_group_name_H-M   'P 1'
#
loop_
_entity.id
_entity.type
_entity.pdbx_description
1 polymer ?
#
loop_
_entity_poly.entity_id
_entity_poly.type
_entity_poly.pdbx_seq_one_letter_code
_entity_poly.pdbx_strand_id
1 'polypeptide(L)' 'MKFKYALTSLALSVAILSSVPSTAFAIGGASGAKVDYQVQGKIGEVVMNPYDIAPLTAVIRNGG' A
#
# COMPACT_ATOMS: atom_id res chain seq x y z
N MET A 1 8.72 -48.17 25.18
CA MET A 1 8.96 -47.78 23.77
C MET A 1 8.11 -46.59 23.31
N LYS A 2 6.84 -46.47 23.71
CA LYS A 2 5.92 -45.39 23.30
C LYS A 2 6.36 -43.94 23.62
N PHE A 3 7.04 -43.72 24.75
CA PHE A 3 7.47 -42.37 25.18
C PHE A 3 8.56 -41.75 24.29
N LYS A 4 9.47 -42.59 23.74
CA LYS A 4 10.51 -42.11 22.82
C LYS A 4 9.90 -41.64 21.50
N TYR A 5 8.88 -42.33 21.00
CA TYR A 5 8.15 -41.95 19.78
C TYR A 5 7.26 -40.71 19.98
N ALA A 6 6.72 -40.51 21.19
CA ALA A 6 6.01 -39.29 21.56
C ALA A 6 6.94 -38.06 21.59
N LEU A 7 8.16 -38.24 22.11
CA LEU A 7 9.15 -37.16 22.14
C LEU A 7 9.68 -36.80 20.75
N THR A 8 9.92 -37.80 19.89
CA THR A 8 10.36 -37.56 18.51
C THR A 8 9.27 -36.93 17.65
N SER A 9 8.00 -37.30 17.83
CA SER A 9 6.88 -36.69 17.10
C SER A 9 6.62 -35.24 17.52
N LEU A 10 6.77 -34.92 18.81
CA LEU A 10 6.69 -33.54 19.29
C LEU A 10 7.84 -32.68 18.73
N ALA A 11 9.07 -33.21 18.74
CA ALA A 11 10.22 -32.52 18.16
C ALA A 11 10.07 -32.26 16.66
N LEU A 12 9.54 -33.22 15.90
CA LEU A 12 9.25 -33.06 14.47
C LEU A 12 8.21 -31.96 14.22
N SER A 13 7.14 -31.94 15.02
CA SER A 13 6.05 -30.99 14.85
C SER A 13 6.50 -29.54 15.13
N VAL A 14 7.33 -29.34 16.16
CA VAL A 14 7.90 -28.01 16.47
C VAL A 14 8.86 -27.55 15.38
N ALA A 15 9.69 -28.44 14.83
CA ALA A 15 10.60 -28.09 13.74
C ALA A 15 9.86 -27.61 12.49
N ILE A 16 8.73 -28.25 12.15
CA ILE A 16 7.90 -27.88 10.99
C ILE A 16 7.21 -26.53 11.22
N LEU A 17 6.71 -26.25 12.43
CA LEU A 17 6.11 -24.93 12.72
C LEU A 17 7.14 -23.80 12.69
N SER A 18 8.39 -24.07 13.07
CA SER A 18 9.46 -23.07 13.07
C SER A 18 10.04 -22.75 11.69
N SER A 19 9.80 -23.60 10.69
CA SER A 19 10.35 -23.43 9.34
C SER A 19 9.39 -22.73 8.37
N VAL A 20 8.15 -22.44 8.79
CA VAL A 20 7.24 -21.62 7.99
C VAL A 20 7.68 -20.16 8.12
N PRO A 21 8.18 -19.52 7.05
CA PRO A 21 8.46 -18.10 7.09
C PRO A 21 7.14 -17.38 7.38
N SER A 22 7.07 -16.71 8.53
CA SER A 22 6.00 -15.78 8.87
C SER A 22 6.14 -14.54 8.00
N THR A 23 5.83 -14.68 6.70
CA THR A 23 5.69 -13.52 5.82
C THR A 23 4.48 -12.76 6.33
N ALA A 24 4.71 -11.77 7.19
CA ALA A 24 3.75 -10.74 7.49
C ALA A 24 3.49 -10.02 6.16
N PHE A 25 2.48 -10.48 5.43
CA PHE A 25 1.93 -9.72 4.32
C PHE A 25 1.38 -8.44 4.94
N ALA A 26 2.09 -7.34 4.76
CA ALA A 26 1.52 -6.02 4.94
C ALA A 26 0.39 -5.89 3.90
N ILE A 27 -0.81 -6.40 4.22
CA ILE A 27 -2.05 -6.02 3.56
C ILE A 27 -2.21 -4.54 3.90
N GLY A 28 -1.79 -3.72 2.96
CA GLY A 28 -1.52 -2.31 3.19
C GLY A 28 -0.19 -1.88 2.60
N GLY A 29 0.11 -2.30 1.36
CA GLY A 29 0.95 -1.45 0.50
C GLY A 29 0.31 -0.07 0.46
N ALA A 30 1.10 1.00 0.30
CA ALA A 30 0.60 2.36 0.33
C ALA A 30 -0.59 2.49 -0.65
N SER A 31 -1.81 2.43 -0.14
CA SER A 31 -2.99 2.99 -0.79
C SER A 31 -2.86 4.50 -0.67
N GLY A 32 -1.72 5.04 -1.10
CA GLY A 32 -1.65 6.43 -1.50
C GLY A 32 -2.76 6.60 -2.52
N ALA A 33 -3.52 7.68 -2.40
CA ALA A 33 -4.51 8.02 -3.40
C ALA A 33 -3.82 7.82 -4.76
N LYS A 34 -4.40 6.95 -5.60
CA LYS A 34 -4.06 6.92 -7.01
C LYS A 34 -4.42 8.31 -7.52
N VAL A 35 -3.46 9.21 -7.42
CA VAL A 35 -3.52 10.54 -7.99
C VAL A 35 -3.13 10.31 -9.44
N ASP A 36 -4.10 9.86 -10.24
CA ASP A 36 -4.02 9.84 -11.71
C ASP A 36 -3.97 11.28 -12.28
N TYR A 37 -3.72 12.30 -11.44
CA TYR A 37 -3.42 13.61 -11.94
C TYR A 37 -2.10 13.52 -12.70
N GLN A 38 -2.23 13.63 -14.02
CA GLN A 38 -1.10 13.92 -14.89
C GLN A 38 -0.32 15.06 -14.25
N VAL A 39 0.99 14.86 -14.04
CA VAL A 39 1.90 15.94 -13.67
C VAL A 39 1.63 17.08 -14.64
N GLN A 40 1.23 18.23 -14.11
CA GLN A 40 0.65 19.30 -14.91
C GLN A 40 1.71 20.09 -15.68
N GLY A 41 2.44 19.41 -16.57
CA GLY A 41 3.48 20.03 -17.38
C GLY A 41 4.50 20.80 -16.54
N LYS A 42 4.95 21.96 -17.03
CA LYS A 42 5.94 22.84 -16.37
C LYS A 42 5.31 23.96 -15.53
N ILE A 43 4.00 23.86 -15.25
CA ILE A 43 3.19 24.92 -14.65
C ILE A 43 2.36 24.33 -13.50
N GLY A 44 1.88 25.18 -12.59
CA GLY A 44 1.09 24.74 -11.44
C GLY A 44 -0.33 24.32 -11.83
N GLU A 45 -1.06 23.77 -10.87
CA GLU A 45 -2.41 23.17 -10.97
C GLU A 45 -3.48 23.99 -11.75
N VAL A 46 -4.35 23.32 -12.52
CA VAL A 46 -5.53 23.91 -13.19
C VAL A 46 -6.69 23.84 -12.21
N VAL A 47 -7.21 24.99 -11.82
CA VAL A 47 -8.43 25.07 -10.99
C VAL A 47 -9.59 25.54 -11.85
N MET A 48 -10.62 24.69 -11.96
CA MET A 48 -11.88 25.02 -12.63
C MET A 48 -12.73 25.92 -11.75
N ASN A 49 -13.36 26.94 -12.34
CA ASN A 49 -14.27 27.88 -11.67
C ASN A 49 -13.73 28.38 -10.31
N PRO A 50 -12.52 28.98 -10.26
CA PRO A 50 -11.83 29.24 -8.99
C PRO A 50 -12.55 30.21 -8.05
N TYR A 51 -13.53 30.97 -8.55
CA TYR A 51 -14.28 31.97 -7.80
C TYR A 51 -15.79 31.68 -7.75
N ASP A 52 -16.24 30.51 -8.20
CA ASP A 52 -17.65 30.09 -8.24
C ASP A 52 -18.64 31.00 -9.02
N ILE A 53 -18.14 31.96 -9.77
CA ILE A 53 -18.94 32.94 -10.53
C ILE A 53 -19.07 32.56 -12.01
N ALA A 54 -18.12 31.77 -12.54
CA ALA A 54 -18.00 31.51 -13.96
C ALA A 54 -17.67 30.03 -14.24
N PRO A 55 -18.70 29.17 -14.36
CA PRO A 55 -18.54 27.70 -14.37
C PRO A 55 -17.75 27.15 -15.57
N LEU A 56 -17.53 27.96 -16.60
CA LEU A 56 -16.79 27.58 -17.82
C LEU A 56 -15.42 28.26 -17.92
N THR A 57 -14.87 28.71 -16.79
CA THR A 57 -13.53 29.31 -16.71
C THR A 57 -12.57 28.47 -15.89
N ALA A 58 -11.27 28.62 -16.13
CA ALA A 58 -10.22 27.94 -15.38
C ALA A 58 -9.01 28.86 -15.18
N VAL A 59 -8.26 28.66 -14.10
CA VAL A 59 -6.99 29.34 -13.83
C VAL A 59 -5.88 28.32 -13.67
N ILE A 60 -4.77 28.56 -14.36
CA ILE A 60 -3.52 27.81 -14.18
C ILE A 60 -2.69 28.53 -13.12
N ARG A 61 -2.36 27.84 -12.02
CA ARG A 61 -1.54 28.40 -10.93
C ARG A 61 -0.06 28.46 -11.32
N ASN A 62 0.68 29.37 -10.69
CA ASN A 62 2.13 29.38 -10.78
C ASN A 62 2.70 28.31 -9.83
N GLY A 63 3.63 27.48 -10.31
CA GLY A 63 4.32 26.49 -9.47
C GLY A 63 4.60 25.17 -10.18
N GLY A 64 5.61 25.18 -11.06
CA GLY A 64 6.41 23.97 -11.29
C GLY A 64 7.38 23.76 -10.14
#